data_AF-A0A317HP57-F1
#
_entry.id   AF-A0A317HP57-F1
#
_cell.length_a   1.000
_cell.length_b   1.000
_cell.length_c   1.000
_cell.angle_alpha   90.00
_cell.angle_beta   90.00
_cell.angle_gamma   90.00
#
_symmetry.space_group_name_H-M   'P 1'
#
loop_
_entity.id
_entity.type
_entity.pdbx_description
1 polymer ?
#
loop_
_entity_poly.entity_id
_entity_poly.type
_entity_poly.pdbx_seq_one_letter_code
_entity_poly.pdbx_strand_id
1 'polypeptide(L)'
;MVVNAVGDGKRVAFNLDKVLRNQPLQPRTIPLDVITDLSRMNMTYFPHFPRVQQGMLAPSSRRRTQEEVIQAFSEDQAIEEANRCFSCGTCNACDNCYLVCPEPCIVRPDRSNGLYKILVDYCKGCRVCIEECPTGCLEGVPELDFDTGVVRMDTAYQITPGLHGRQAAELLNLKDRPAKDIENWT
;
A
#
# COMPACT_ATOMS: atom_id res chain seq x y z
N MET A 1 11.68 3.12 -0.13
CA MET A 1 12.05 2.63 -1.48
C MET A 1 13.44 3.14 -1.88
N VAL A 2 14.26 2.30 -2.52
CA VAL A 2 15.62 2.65 -3.00
C VAL A 2 15.60 3.89 -3.92
N VAL A 3 14.63 3.97 -4.84
CA VAL A 3 14.49 5.11 -5.76
C VAL A 3 14.27 6.42 -5.00
N ASN A 4 13.44 6.39 -3.96
CA ASN A 4 13.22 7.55 -3.09
C ASN A 4 14.49 7.94 -2.34
N ALA A 5 15.30 6.99 -1.86
CA ALA A 5 16.58 7.28 -1.21
C ALA A 5 17.58 7.97 -2.16
N VAL A 6 17.65 7.53 -3.42
CA VAL A 6 18.45 8.20 -4.45
C VAL A 6 17.94 9.62 -4.72
N GLY A 7 16.61 9.77 -4.84
CA GLY A 7 15.97 11.09 -4.96
C GLY A 7 16.20 12.00 -3.74
N ASP A 8 16.33 11.42 -2.55
CA ASP A 8 16.64 12.15 -1.31
C ASP A 8 18.04 12.71 -1.33
N GLY A 9 19.04 11.95 -1.80
CA GLY A 9 20.39 12.45 -2.00
C GLY A 9 20.42 13.68 -2.92
N LYS A 10 19.67 13.64 -4.03
CA LYS A 10 19.55 14.78 -4.96
C LYS A 10 18.88 15.99 -4.31
N ARG A 11 17.81 15.78 -3.54
CA ARG A 11 17.14 16.86 -2.78
C ARG A 11 18.04 17.49 -1.75
N VAL A 12 18.80 16.69 -1.00
CA VAL A 12 19.78 17.16 -0.04
C VAL A 12 20.84 18.02 -0.74
N ALA A 13 21.38 17.57 -1.87
CA ALA A 13 22.35 18.35 -2.65
C ALA A 13 21.80 19.73 -3.08
N PHE A 14 20.55 19.79 -3.56
CA PHE A 14 19.92 21.07 -3.89
C PHE A 14 19.70 21.96 -2.68
N ASN A 15 19.30 21.39 -1.54
CA ASN A 15 19.12 22.16 -0.32
C ASN A 15 20.45 22.66 0.24
N LEU A 16 21.56 21.91 0.09
CA LEU A 16 22.90 22.38 0.43
C LEU A 16 23.30 23.60 -0.43
N ASP A 17 23.09 23.56 -1.74
CA ASP A 17 23.33 24.71 -2.62
C ASP A 17 22.53 25.95 -2.19
N LYS A 18 21.26 25.77 -1.80
CA LYS A 18 20.42 26.87 -1.28
C LYS A 18 20.96 27.46 0.01
N VAL A 19 21.40 26.63 0.96
CA VAL A 19 22.04 27.09 2.20
C VAL A 19 23.27 27.93 1.90
N LEU A 20 24.14 27.45 0.99
CA LEU A 20 25.35 28.18 0.59
C LEU A 20 25.04 29.53 -0.07
N ARG A 21 23.85 29.68 -0.66
CA ARG A 21 23.36 30.92 -1.29
C ARG A 21 22.45 31.76 -0.38
N ASN A 22 22.31 31.43 0.90
CA ASN A 22 21.37 32.07 1.84
C ASN A 22 19.91 32.09 1.32
N GLN A 23 19.49 31.03 0.64
CA GLN A 23 18.12 30.84 0.15
C GLN A 23 17.33 29.90 1.06
N PRO A 24 15.99 30.02 1.12
CA PRO A 24 15.17 29.15 1.95
C PRO A 24 15.18 27.70 1.45
N LEU A 25 15.19 26.76 2.40
CA LEU A 25 15.12 25.32 2.14
C LEU A 25 13.79 24.93 1.51
N GLN A 26 13.80 23.90 0.66
CA GLN A 26 12.57 23.24 0.24
C GLN A 26 12.24 22.09 1.20
N PRO A 27 11.10 22.15 1.91
CA PRO A 27 10.68 21.08 2.80
C PRO A 27 10.24 19.85 2.01
N ARG A 28 10.39 18.69 2.63
CA ARG A 28 9.83 17.45 2.11
C ARG A 28 8.33 17.40 2.45
N THR A 29 7.49 17.31 1.43
CA THR A 29 6.02 17.30 1.59
C THR A 29 5.39 15.91 1.67
N ILE A 30 6.08 14.85 1.23
CA ILE A 30 5.49 13.52 1.11
C ILE A 30 6.13 12.58 2.14
N PRO A 31 5.36 12.06 3.12
CA PRO A 31 5.84 11.02 4.02
C PRO A 31 6.20 9.77 3.21
N LEU A 32 7.34 9.17 3.52
CA LEU A 32 7.75 7.91 2.91
C LEU A 32 7.34 6.77 3.81
N ASP A 33 6.50 5.88 3.28
CA ASP A 33 6.38 4.57 3.89
C ASP A 33 7.53 3.69 3.37
N VAL A 34 8.32 3.16 4.29
CA VAL A 34 9.49 2.36 3.96
C VAL A 34 9.25 0.96 4.48
N ILE A 35 8.99 0.02 3.56
CA ILE A 35 9.06 -1.39 3.90
C ILE A 35 10.53 -1.74 4.16
N THR A 36 10.84 -2.06 5.42
CA THR A 36 12.15 -2.55 5.85
C THR A 36 12.19 -4.08 5.97
N ASP A 37 11.02 -4.73 5.94
CA ASP A 37 10.88 -6.17 6.11
C ASP A 37 10.38 -6.81 4.81
N LEU A 38 11.21 -7.70 4.24
CA LEU A 38 10.87 -8.44 3.03
C LEU A 38 9.64 -9.34 3.21
N SER A 39 9.34 -9.76 4.45
CA SER A 39 8.17 -10.59 4.76
C SER A 39 6.83 -9.92 4.42
N ARG A 40 6.82 -8.58 4.32
CA ARG A 40 5.63 -7.81 3.93
C ARG A 40 5.32 -7.90 2.43
N MET A 41 6.21 -8.46 1.61
CA MET A 41 6.05 -8.55 0.17
C MET A 41 5.76 -9.99 -0.27
N ASN A 42 4.87 -10.15 -1.24
CA ASN A 42 4.63 -11.44 -1.85
C ASN A 42 5.65 -11.71 -2.98
N MET A 43 6.73 -12.41 -2.64
CA MET A 43 7.82 -12.73 -3.55
C MET A 43 7.45 -13.70 -4.68
N THR A 44 6.30 -14.37 -4.60
CA THR A 44 5.80 -15.29 -5.63
C THR A 44 5.61 -14.59 -6.98
N TYR A 45 5.26 -13.30 -6.94
CA TYR A 45 5.02 -12.47 -8.12
C TYR A 45 6.30 -11.92 -8.77
N PHE A 46 7.48 -12.14 -8.17
CA PHE A 46 8.75 -11.59 -8.66
C PHE A 46 9.73 -12.71 -9.05
N PRO A 47 9.80 -13.08 -10.35
CA PRO A 47 10.79 -14.03 -10.81
C PRO A 47 12.21 -13.47 -10.64
N HIS A 48 13.17 -14.36 -10.45
CA HIS A 48 14.57 -13.98 -10.30
C HIS A 48 15.19 -13.64 -11.65
N PHE A 49 15.66 -12.41 -11.79
CA PHE A 49 16.44 -11.97 -12.95
C PHE A 49 17.90 -11.70 -12.54
N PRO A 50 18.87 -12.12 -13.35
CA PRO A 50 20.28 -11.82 -13.11
C PRO A 50 20.52 -10.30 -13.09
N ARG A 51 21.50 -9.86 -12.31
CA ARG A 51 21.89 -8.45 -12.28
C ARG A 51 22.65 -8.08 -13.55
N VAL A 52 22.29 -6.94 -14.14
CA VAL A 52 23.08 -6.33 -15.21
C VAL A 52 24.46 -6.00 -14.67
N GLN A 53 25.51 -6.36 -15.41
CA GLN A 53 26.88 -6.15 -14.97
C GLN A 53 27.29 -4.68 -15.15
N GLN A 54 27.74 -4.06 -14.06
CA GLN A 54 28.20 -2.68 -14.06
C GLN A 54 29.55 -2.56 -14.77
N GLY A 55 29.59 -1.78 -15.84
CA GLY A 55 30.83 -1.36 -16.47
C GLY A 55 31.67 -0.54 -15.49
N MET A 56 32.95 -0.90 -15.35
CA MET A 56 33.88 -0.15 -14.50
C MET A 56 35.18 0.10 -15.24
N LEU A 57 35.70 1.32 -15.11
CA LEU A 57 37.03 1.65 -15.64
C LEU A 57 38.11 0.80 -14.95
N ALA A 58 39.17 0.40 -15.67
CA ALA A 58 40.24 -0.41 -15.09
C ALA A 58 41.02 0.38 -14.01
N PRO A 59 41.46 -0.24 -12.89
CA PRO A 59 42.15 0.45 -11.80
C PRO A 59 43.41 1.24 -12.21
N SER A 60 44.13 0.77 -13.23
CA SER A 60 45.30 1.44 -13.79
C SER A 60 44.96 2.79 -14.43
N SER A 61 43.82 2.88 -15.11
CA SER A 61 43.33 4.10 -15.76
C SER A 61 42.73 5.09 -14.76
N ARG A 62 42.03 4.60 -13.73
CA ARG A 62 41.39 5.44 -12.67
C ARG A 62 42.36 6.40 -11.96
N ARG A 63 43.65 6.04 -11.90
CA ARG A 63 44.69 6.86 -11.24
C ARG A 63 45.17 8.04 -12.08
N ARG A 64 44.88 8.03 -13.37
CA ARG A 64 45.47 8.95 -14.36
C ARG A 64 44.44 9.88 -15.00
N THR A 65 43.15 9.54 -14.93
CA THR A 65 42.06 10.34 -15.52
C THR A 65 41.04 10.72 -14.45
N GLN A 66 40.26 11.77 -14.74
CA GLN A 66 39.07 12.14 -13.96
C GLN A 66 37.78 11.60 -14.62
N GLU A 67 37.92 10.56 -15.45
CA GLU A 67 36.78 9.92 -16.10
C GLU A 67 35.91 9.20 -15.07
N GLU A 68 34.61 9.10 -15.37
CA GLU A 68 33.68 8.36 -14.54
C GLU A 68 34.12 6.89 -14.39
N VAL A 69 34.23 6.44 -13.14
CA VAL A 69 34.71 5.10 -12.83
C VAL A 69 33.61 4.08 -13.00
N ILE A 70 32.39 4.44 -12.58
CA ILE A 70 31.19 3.61 -12.69
C ILE A 70 30.48 4.03 -13.97
N GLN A 71 30.73 3.30 -15.05
CA GLN A 71 30.23 3.68 -16.38
C GLN A 71 28.70 3.61 -16.39
N ALA A 72 28.03 4.57 -17.04
CA ALA A 72 26.58 4.54 -17.17
C ALA A 72 26.11 3.30 -17.95
N PHE A 73 24.93 2.79 -17.59
CA PHE A 73 24.25 1.78 -18.39
C PHE A 73 23.86 2.33 -19.76
N SER A 74 23.86 1.46 -20.78
CA SER A 74 23.11 1.75 -22.00
C SER A 74 21.61 1.84 -21.70
N GLU A 75 20.84 2.40 -22.63
CA GLU A 75 19.38 2.48 -22.48
C GLU A 75 18.75 1.10 -22.25
N ASP A 76 19.14 0.10 -23.05
CA ASP A 76 18.65 -1.27 -22.92
C ASP A 76 18.99 -1.88 -21.54
N GLN A 77 20.23 -1.68 -21.08
CA GLN A 77 20.68 -2.14 -19.76
C GLN A 77 19.91 -1.45 -18.63
N ALA A 78 19.61 -0.15 -18.77
CA ALA A 78 18.85 0.60 -17.79
C ALA A 78 17.40 0.11 -17.72
N ILE A 79 16.78 -0.21 -18.86
CA ILE A 79 15.43 -0.79 -18.92
C ILE A 79 15.43 -2.19 -18.27
N GLU A 80 16.40 -3.03 -18.59
CA GLU A 80 16.53 -4.38 -18.01
C GLU A 80 16.67 -4.32 -16.48
N GLU A 81 17.53 -3.43 -15.97
CA GLU A 81 17.70 -3.27 -14.53
C GLU A 81 16.46 -2.64 -13.86
N ALA A 82 15.78 -1.69 -14.53
CA ALA A 82 14.55 -1.09 -14.02
C ALA A 82 13.42 -2.11 -13.88
N ASN A 83 13.32 -3.07 -14.79
CA ASN A 83 12.33 -4.17 -14.73
C ASN A 83 12.55 -5.12 -13.53
N ARG A 84 13.71 -5.07 -12.88
CA ARG A 84 13.99 -5.81 -11.65
C ARG A 84 13.49 -5.10 -10.39
N CYS A 85 12.93 -3.89 -10.51
CA CYS A 85 12.40 -3.13 -9.38
C CYS A 85 11.11 -3.75 -8.82
N PHE A 86 11.11 -4.08 -7.53
CA PHE A 86 9.94 -4.67 -6.88
C PHE A 86 8.84 -3.65 -6.51
N SER A 87 9.04 -2.35 -6.73
CA SER A 87 8.13 -1.29 -6.27
C SER A 87 7.79 -1.38 -4.78
N CYS A 88 8.73 -1.86 -3.94
CA CYS A 88 8.49 -2.16 -2.53
C CYS A 88 7.90 -0.96 -1.77
N GLY A 89 6.80 -1.20 -1.07
CA GLY A 89 6.10 -0.18 -0.28
C GLY A 89 5.28 0.81 -1.08
N THR A 90 5.03 0.56 -2.36
CA THR A 90 4.22 1.45 -3.19
C THR A 90 3.31 0.67 -4.12
N CYS A 91 2.08 1.14 -4.30
CA CYS A 91 1.15 0.55 -5.25
C CYS A 91 1.64 0.78 -6.68
N ASN A 92 1.72 -0.29 -7.48
CA ASN A 92 2.10 -0.25 -8.89
C ASN A 92 0.91 -0.55 -9.84
N ALA A 93 -0.32 -0.52 -9.33
CA ALA A 93 -1.54 -0.83 -10.07
C ALA A 93 -1.57 -2.19 -10.80
N CYS A 94 -1.05 -3.22 -10.13
CA CYS A 94 -1.10 -4.61 -10.62
C CYS A 94 -2.49 -5.26 -10.60
N ASP A 95 -3.53 -4.60 -10.08
CA ASP A 95 -4.91 -5.13 -9.97
C ASP A 95 -5.10 -6.39 -9.11
N ASN A 96 -4.04 -6.99 -8.53
CA ASN A 96 -4.16 -8.18 -7.67
C ASN A 96 -5.19 -8.00 -6.55
N CYS A 97 -5.07 -6.91 -5.77
CA CYS A 97 -5.97 -6.65 -4.66
C CYS A 97 -7.43 -6.54 -5.10
N TYR A 98 -7.70 -5.93 -6.26
CA TYR A 98 -9.03 -5.83 -6.86
C TYR A 98 -9.58 -7.19 -7.26
N LEU A 99 -8.76 -8.06 -7.85
CA LEU A 99 -9.18 -9.37 -8.36
C LEU A 99 -9.44 -10.40 -7.25
N VAL A 100 -8.65 -10.37 -6.18
CA VAL A 100 -8.72 -11.38 -5.11
C VAL A 100 -9.72 -11.03 -4.02
N CYS A 101 -10.32 -9.84 -4.06
CA CYS A 101 -11.24 -9.39 -3.02
C CYS A 101 -12.55 -10.19 -3.08
N PRO A 102 -12.90 -10.99 -2.05
CA PRO A 102 -14.10 -11.84 -2.09
C PRO A 102 -15.38 -11.04 -1.91
N GLU A 103 -15.29 -9.92 -1.19
CA GLU A 103 -16.33 -8.92 -1.04
C GLU A 103 -15.84 -7.70 -1.82
N PRO A 104 -16.40 -7.34 -2.98
CA PRO A 104 -15.81 -6.40 -3.94
C PRO A 104 -15.78 -4.94 -3.43
N CYS A 105 -15.02 -4.70 -2.35
CA CYS A 105 -14.89 -3.44 -1.63
C CYS A 105 -13.65 -2.65 -2.07
N ILE A 106 -12.90 -3.13 -3.06
CA ILE A 106 -11.77 -2.43 -3.65
C ILE A 106 -12.25 -1.77 -4.93
N VAL A 107 -12.21 -0.44 -4.95
CA VAL A 107 -12.68 0.39 -6.06
C VAL A 107 -11.50 1.01 -6.77
N ARG A 108 -11.58 1.02 -8.10
CA ARG A 108 -10.63 1.70 -8.97
C ARG A 108 -11.38 2.79 -9.77
N PRO A 109 -11.37 4.05 -9.31
CA PRO A 109 -12.08 5.14 -9.96
C PRO A 109 -11.47 5.49 -11.32
N ASP A 110 -10.15 5.32 -11.49
CA ASP A 110 -9.44 5.55 -12.73
C ASP A 110 -8.30 4.54 -12.95
N ARG A 111 -7.91 4.35 -14.21
CA ARG A 111 -6.77 3.49 -14.57
C ARG A 111 -5.46 4.23 -14.47
N SER A 112 -5.02 4.52 -13.25
CA SER A 112 -3.68 5.08 -13.00
C SER A 112 -3.01 4.45 -11.76
N ASN A 113 -1.73 4.77 -11.55
CA ASN A 113 -0.94 4.21 -10.45
C ASN A 113 -1.38 4.81 -9.10
N GLY A 114 -1.72 3.94 -8.16
CA GLY A 114 -1.92 4.33 -6.75
C GLY A 114 -3.30 4.85 -6.38
N LEU A 115 -4.33 4.65 -7.20
CA LEU A 115 -5.68 5.15 -6.94
C LEU A 115 -6.73 4.09 -6.57
N TYR A 116 -6.34 2.99 -5.90
CA TYR A 116 -7.35 2.12 -5.30
C TYR A 116 -7.92 2.75 -4.03
N LYS A 117 -9.24 2.68 -3.90
CA LYS A 117 -9.96 3.01 -2.66
C LYS A 117 -10.51 1.74 -2.05
N ILE A 118 -10.25 1.52 -0.78
CA ILE A 118 -10.88 0.45 0.00
C ILE A 118 -12.13 1.04 0.65
N LEU A 119 -13.30 0.53 0.29
CA LEU A 119 -14.56 0.86 0.93
C LEU A 119 -14.64 0.07 2.25
N VAL A 120 -14.09 0.65 3.31
CA VAL A 120 -13.92 -0.02 4.62
C VAL A 120 -15.22 -0.52 5.23
N ASP A 121 -16.35 0.15 4.97
CA ASP A 121 -17.68 -0.26 5.46
C ASP A 121 -18.15 -1.61 4.89
N TYR A 122 -17.62 -1.99 3.72
CA TYR A 122 -17.92 -3.27 3.08
C TYR A 122 -16.83 -4.31 3.36
N CYS A 123 -15.66 -3.89 3.84
CA CYS A 123 -14.55 -4.80 4.12
C CYS A 123 -14.91 -5.77 5.26
N LYS A 124 -14.77 -7.08 5.02
CA LYS A 124 -15.00 -8.12 6.04
C LYS A 124 -13.73 -8.53 6.79
N GLY A 125 -12.62 -7.83 6.58
CA GLY A 125 -11.37 -8.08 7.29
C GLY A 125 -10.69 -9.42 6.97
N CYS A 126 -10.95 -10.02 5.80
CA CYS A 126 -10.36 -11.32 5.41
C CYS A 126 -8.85 -11.27 5.11
N ARG A 127 -8.29 -10.08 4.86
CA ARG A 127 -6.86 -9.81 4.58
C ARG A 127 -6.25 -10.47 3.35
N VAL A 128 -7.04 -11.13 2.50
CA VAL A 128 -6.55 -11.76 1.24
C VAL A 128 -5.85 -10.73 0.34
N CYS A 129 -6.38 -9.51 0.23
CA CYS A 129 -5.75 -8.45 -0.56
C CYS A 129 -4.36 -8.03 -0.05
N ILE A 130 -4.10 -8.14 1.26
CA ILE A 130 -2.81 -7.84 1.88
C ILE A 130 -1.82 -8.96 1.54
N GLU A 131 -2.23 -10.21 1.72
CA GLU A 131 -1.40 -11.40 1.42
C GLU A 131 -0.99 -11.46 -0.06
N GLU A 132 -1.91 -11.09 -0.95
CA GLU A 132 -1.70 -11.14 -2.41
C GLU A 132 -1.07 -9.86 -2.98
N CYS A 133 -0.74 -8.88 -2.13
CA CYS A 133 -0.07 -7.65 -2.55
C CYS A 133 1.42 -7.94 -2.83
N PRO A 134 1.89 -7.84 -4.09
CA PRO A 134 3.30 -8.09 -4.38
C PRO A 134 4.22 -7.09 -3.68
N THR A 135 3.84 -5.81 -3.71
CA THR A 135 4.68 -4.72 -3.24
C THR A 135 4.62 -4.50 -1.73
N GLY A 136 3.70 -5.17 -1.03
CA GLY A 136 3.49 -5.05 0.41
C GLY A 136 2.91 -3.70 0.85
N CYS A 137 2.33 -2.92 -0.06
CA CYS A 137 1.85 -1.56 0.21
C CYS A 137 0.48 -1.50 0.93
N LEU A 138 -0.10 -2.65 1.26
CA LEU A 138 -1.34 -2.75 2.02
C LEU A 138 -1.03 -3.20 3.45
N GLU A 139 -1.77 -2.66 4.41
CA GLU A 139 -1.70 -3.07 5.80
C GLU A 139 -3.09 -3.27 6.38
N GLY A 140 -3.18 -4.15 7.37
CA GLY A 140 -4.39 -4.38 8.12
C GLY A 140 -4.39 -3.52 9.36
N VAL A 141 -5.44 -2.74 9.54
CA VAL A 141 -5.70 -1.99 10.78
C VAL A 141 -6.93 -2.57 11.49
N PRO A 142 -7.00 -2.49 12.84
CA PRO A 142 -8.20 -2.82 13.58
C PRO A 142 -9.43 -2.05 13.08
N GLU A 143 -10.57 -2.72 13.01
CA GLU A 143 -11.82 -2.10 12.56
C GLU A 143 -12.26 -0.92 13.46
N LEU A 144 -11.89 -0.99 14.74
CA LEU A 144 -12.17 0.05 15.76
C LEU A 144 -11.40 1.34 15.51
N ASP A 145 -10.34 1.29 14.70
CA ASP A 145 -9.52 2.45 14.37
C ASP A 145 -10.09 3.20 13.16
N PHE A 146 -11.19 2.72 12.57
CA PHE A 146 -11.90 3.43 11.50
C PHE A 146 -12.82 4.52 12.06
N ASP A 147 -12.79 5.69 11.42
CA ASP A 147 -13.64 6.85 11.76
C ASP A 147 -15.15 6.60 11.59
N THR A 148 -15.55 5.47 10.99
CA THR A 148 -16.94 5.19 10.61
C THR A 148 -17.81 4.68 11.75
N GLY A 149 -17.24 4.42 12.93
CA GLY A 149 -17.98 4.02 14.13
C GLY A 149 -18.55 2.60 14.00
N VAL A 150 -17.83 1.61 14.50
CA VAL A 150 -18.27 0.22 14.46
C VAL A 150 -19.35 -0.05 15.51
N VAL A 151 -20.53 -0.49 15.07
CA VAL A 151 -21.55 -1.04 15.97
C VAL A 151 -21.19 -2.49 16.26
N ARG A 152 -20.72 -2.76 17.48
CA ARG A 152 -20.57 -4.15 17.93
C ARG A 152 -21.95 -4.79 18.05
N MET A 153 -22.15 -5.88 17.32
CA MET A 153 -23.21 -6.83 17.66
C MET A 153 -22.74 -7.58 18.90
N ASP A 154 -23.18 -7.11 20.07
CA ASP A 154 -22.78 -7.70 21.35
C ASP A 154 -23.25 -9.17 21.51
N THR A 155 -24.18 -9.66 20.68
CA THR A 155 -24.64 -11.05 20.70
C THR A 155 -25.19 -11.50 19.34
N ALA A 156 -24.38 -12.17 18.52
CA ALA A 156 -24.86 -12.70 17.24
C ALA A 156 -25.67 -14.01 17.37
N TYR A 157 -25.39 -14.89 18.34
CA TYR A 157 -26.16 -16.14 18.50
C TYR A 157 -26.00 -16.72 19.92
N GLN A 158 -27.03 -16.67 20.77
CA GLN A 158 -27.11 -17.55 21.96
C GLN A 158 -28.55 -17.98 22.26
N ILE A 159 -28.71 -19.29 22.44
CA ILE A 159 -29.98 -20.02 22.56
C ILE A 159 -30.28 -20.34 24.05
N THR A 160 -29.59 -19.71 25.00
CA THR A 160 -29.62 -20.14 26.41
C THR A 160 -29.53 -18.94 27.37
N PRO A 161 -30.20 -18.99 28.55
CA PRO A 161 -30.33 -17.81 29.42
C PRO A 161 -29.04 -17.50 30.19
N GLY A 162 -28.62 -16.23 30.21
CA GLY A 162 -27.53 -15.75 31.08
C GLY A 162 -26.56 -14.70 30.54
N LEU A 163 -26.75 -14.10 29.35
CA LEU A 163 -25.89 -13.02 28.86
C LEU A 163 -26.69 -11.91 28.15
N HIS A 164 -26.14 -10.69 28.18
CA HIS A 164 -26.82 -9.39 28.06
C HIS A 164 -27.46 -9.08 26.70
N GLY A 165 -28.66 -8.50 26.70
CA GLY A 165 -29.19 -7.73 25.56
C GLY A 165 -30.64 -7.28 25.75
N ARG A 166 -30.90 -5.97 25.79
CA ARG A 166 -32.25 -5.37 25.99
C ARG A 166 -33.27 -5.70 24.90
N GLN A 167 -32.83 -6.26 23.77
CA GLN A 167 -33.67 -6.56 22.59
C GLN A 167 -34.59 -7.77 22.76
N ALA A 168 -34.32 -8.67 23.71
CA ALA A 168 -35.18 -9.84 23.95
C ALA A 168 -36.62 -9.44 24.37
N ALA A 169 -36.76 -8.32 25.09
CA ALA A 169 -38.06 -7.78 25.48
C ALA A 169 -38.84 -7.20 24.28
N GLU A 170 -38.14 -6.58 23.32
CA GLU A 170 -38.79 -5.99 22.13
C GLU A 170 -39.24 -7.04 21.11
N LEU A 171 -38.54 -8.18 21.05
CA LEU A 171 -38.89 -9.30 20.17
C LEU A 171 -40.10 -10.12 20.65
N LEU A 172 -40.43 -10.08 21.95
CA LEU A 172 -41.65 -10.73 22.48
C LEU A 172 -42.92 -10.17 21.84
N ASN A 173 -42.94 -8.86 21.55
CA ASN A 173 -44.09 -8.16 20.99
C ASN A 173 -44.01 -8.05 19.45
N LEU A 174 -43.08 -8.75 18.80
CA LEU A 174 -42.89 -8.68 17.34
C LEU A 174 -44.15 -9.16 16.58
N LYS A 175 -44.90 -10.09 17.18
CA LYS A 175 -46.17 -10.61 16.64
C LYS A 175 -47.27 -9.56 16.60
N ASP A 176 -47.19 -8.57 17.49
CA ASP A 176 -48.18 -7.50 17.64
C ASP A 176 -47.79 -6.23 16.86
N ARG A 177 -46.62 -6.22 16.22
CA ARG A 177 -46.20 -5.09 15.40
C ARG A 177 -46.89 -5.14 14.02
N PRO A 178 -47.36 -3.98 13.52
CA PRO A 178 -47.89 -3.91 12.16
C PRO A 178 -46.79 -4.30 11.16
N ALA A 179 -47.19 -4.95 10.05
CA ALA A 179 -46.28 -5.28 8.98
C ALA A 179 -45.56 -4.01 8.49
N LYS A 180 -44.24 -4.11 8.23
CA LYS A 180 -43.50 -2.99 7.66
C LYS A 180 -44.11 -2.66 6.29
N ASP A 181 -44.42 -1.39 6.09
CA ASP A 181 -44.81 -0.86 4.79
C ASP A 181 -43.57 -0.79 3.89
N ILE A 182 -43.38 -1.86 3.13
CA ILE A 182 -42.24 -2.05 2.21
C ILE A 182 -42.41 -1.23 0.92
N GLU A 183 -43.58 -0.65 0.67
CA GLU A 183 -43.84 0.15 -0.54
C GLU A 183 -43.41 1.62 -0.38
N ASN A 184 -43.25 2.11 0.85
CA ASN A 184 -42.90 3.51 1.18
C ASN A 184 -41.58 3.66 1.96
N TRP A 185 -40.56 2.87 1.62
CA TRP A 185 -39.22 3.03 2.20
C TRP A 185 -38.46 4.16 1.48
N THR A 186 -38.46 5.36 2.08
CA THR A 186 -37.60 6.49 1.68
C THR A 186 -36.40 6.61 2.59
#